data_AF-A0A1G3FI95-F1
#
_entry.id   AF-A0A1G3FI95-F1
#
_cell.length_a   1.000
_cell.length_b   1.000
_cell.length_c   1.000
_cell.angle_alpha   90.00
_cell.angle_beta   90.00
_cell.angle_gamma   90.00
#
_symmetry.space_group_name_H-M   'P 1'
#
loop_
_entity.id
_entity.type
_entity.pdbx_description
1 polymer ?
#
loop_
_entity_poly.entity_id
_entity_poly.type
_entity_poly.pdbx_seq_one_letter_code
_entity_poly.pdbx_strand_id
1 'polypeptide(L)'
;MRRGELNLAAIIVSAFACSAALAQPEVIRCLPPEVPVTNLPEAVLAEYRKEIAAEFEAYFAAVSTHIACLDTERNRALTEAHRATEAYSTFLNTPPAQKDLP
;
A
#
# COMPACT_ATOMS: atom_id res chain seq x y z
N MET A 1 45.39 -12.06 -1.19
CA MET A 1 44.18 -12.75 -0.69
C MET A 1 43.25 -11.88 0.16
N ARG A 2 43.73 -10.94 0.97
CA ARG A 2 42.89 -10.15 1.92
C ARG A 2 41.96 -9.06 1.36
N ARG A 3 42.15 -8.65 0.10
CA ARG A 3 41.45 -7.47 -0.48
C ARG A 3 40.13 -7.85 -1.16
N GLY A 4 40.03 -9.07 -1.71
CA GLY A 4 38.81 -9.58 -2.35
C GLY A 4 37.71 -9.94 -1.35
N GLU A 5 38.08 -10.48 -0.19
CA GLU A 5 37.15 -10.86 0.88
C GLU A 5 36.55 -9.63 1.58
N LEU A 6 37.33 -8.56 1.77
CA LEU A 6 36.82 -7.29 2.31
C LEU A 6 35.78 -6.65 1.38
N ASN A 7 36.00 -6.71 0.07
CA ASN A 7 35.09 -6.13 -0.92
C ASN A 7 33.76 -6.91 -0.98
N LEU A 8 33.81 -8.25 -0.86
CA LEU A 8 32.62 -9.09 -0.85
C LEU A 8 31.78 -8.87 0.42
N ALA A 9 32.43 -8.77 1.59
CA ALA A 9 31.76 -8.47 2.85
C ALA A 9 31.09 -7.08 2.83
N ALA A 10 31.74 -6.07 2.24
CA ALA A 10 31.17 -4.73 2.10
C ALA A 10 29.90 -4.70 1.23
N ILE A 11 29.88 -5.47 0.13
CA ILE A 11 28.70 -5.58 -0.75
C ILE A 11 27.53 -6.26 -0.01
N ILE A 12 27.80 -7.33 0.74
CA ILE A 12 26.76 -8.05 1.51
C ILE A 12 26.17 -7.16 2.62
N VAL A 13 27.00 -6.37 3.30
CA VAL A 13 26.55 -5.44 4.35
C VAL A 13 25.72 -4.29 3.75
N SER A 14 26.07 -3.80 2.56
CA SER A 14 25.30 -2.74 1.88
C SER A 14 23.93 -3.19 1.37
N ALA A 15 23.77 -4.48 1.01
CA ALA A 15 22.50 -5.03 0.53
C ALA A 15 21.48 -5.27 1.67
N PHE A 16 21.94 -5.59 2.88
CA PHE A 16 21.07 -5.85 4.03
C PHE A 16 20.48 -4.58 4.66
N ALA A 17 21.11 -3.42 4.48
CA ALA A 17 20.66 -2.16 5.06
C ALA A 17 19.45 -1.52 4.34
N CYS A 18 19.06 -2.02 3.15
CA CYS A 18 18.01 -1.40 2.32
C CYS A 18 16.61 -2.01 2.53
N SER A 19 16.47 -3.06 3.35
CA SER A 19 15.18 -3.74 3.54
C SER A 19 14.23 -3.02 4.51
N ALA A 20 14.73 -2.10 5.33
CA ALA A 20 13.90 -1.36 6.30
C ALA A 20 13.02 -0.27 5.66
N ALA A 21 13.32 0.15 4.41
CA ALA A 21 12.54 1.18 3.72
C ALA A 21 11.16 0.69 3.24
N LEU A 22 10.95 -0.63 3.13
CA LEU A 22 9.69 -1.23 2.66
C LEU A 22 8.68 -1.52 3.78
N ALA A 23 9.08 -1.40 5.04
CA ALA A 23 8.20 -1.57 6.20
C ALA A 23 7.73 -0.20 6.72
N GLN A 24 7.14 0.61 5.84
CA GLN A 24 6.40 1.79 6.31
C GLN A 24 5.14 1.27 7.05
N PRO A 25 4.87 1.75 8.27
CA PRO A 25 3.65 1.40 9.02
C PRO A 25 2.44 1.76 8.15
N GLU A 26 1.35 1.02 8.29
CA GLU A 26 0.10 1.10 7.51
C GLU A 26 -0.31 2.56 7.23
N VAL A 27 0.26 3.15 6.18
CA VAL A 27 -0.06 4.48 5.70
C VAL A 27 -1.51 4.39 5.29
N ILE A 28 -2.36 5.29 5.77
CA ILE A 28 -3.73 5.45 5.25
C ILE A 28 -3.58 5.72 3.74
N ARG A 29 -3.62 4.66 2.92
CA ARG A 29 -3.18 4.74 1.51
C ARG A 29 -4.22 5.46 0.66
N CYS A 30 -5.49 5.23 0.96
CA CYS A 30 -6.61 5.79 0.21
C CYS A 30 -7.56 6.48 1.19
N LEU A 31 -7.18 7.67 1.68
CA LEU A 31 -8.09 8.46 2.51
C LEU A 31 -9.29 8.91 1.65
N PRO A 32 -10.54 8.73 2.11
CA PRO A 32 -11.70 9.26 1.41
C PRO A 32 -11.68 10.80 1.37
N PRO A 33 -12.11 11.44 0.28
CA PRO A 33 -12.27 12.89 0.26
C PRO A 33 -13.42 13.33 1.17
N GLU A 34 -13.27 14.50 1.79
CA GLU A 34 -14.30 15.08 2.66
C GLU A 34 -15.43 15.68 1.82
N VAL A 35 -16.68 15.41 2.20
CA VAL A 35 -17.85 15.94 1.51
C VAL A 35 -18.04 17.42 1.87
N PRO A 36 -18.26 18.33 0.90
CA PRO A 36 -18.52 19.73 1.21
C PRO A 36 -19.75 19.93 2.10
N VAL A 37 -19.66 20.91 3.00
CA VAL A 37 -20.66 21.15 4.03
C VAL A 37 -21.80 22.01 3.49
N THR A 38 -23.05 21.58 3.69
CA THR A 38 -24.26 22.30 3.22
C THR A 38 -25.25 22.61 4.33
N ASN A 39 -24.92 22.33 5.59
CA ASN A 39 -25.77 22.62 6.76
C ASN A 39 -25.68 24.10 7.20
N LEU A 40 -25.75 25.01 6.24
CA LEU A 40 -25.67 26.46 6.44
C LEU A 40 -27.04 27.13 6.19
N PRO A 41 -27.30 28.33 6.72
CA PRO A 41 -28.50 29.09 6.39
C PRO A 41 -28.62 29.35 4.89
N GLU A 42 -29.84 29.37 4.35
CA GLU A 42 -30.08 29.55 2.91
C GLU A 42 -29.47 30.83 2.35
N ALA A 43 -29.49 31.92 3.13
CA ALA A 43 -28.84 33.17 2.74
C ALA A 43 -27.32 33.01 2.51
N VAL A 44 -26.65 32.21 3.35
CA VAL A 44 -25.21 31.92 3.22
C VAL A 44 -24.98 31.02 2.00
N LEU A 45 -25.81 29.99 1.80
CA LEU A 45 -25.72 29.13 0.62
C LEU A 45 -25.92 29.91 -0.69
N ALA A 46 -26.80 30.91 -0.69
CA ALA A 46 -27.06 31.76 -1.84
C ALA A 46 -25.91 32.75 -2.11
N GLU A 47 -25.38 33.37 -1.04
CA GLU A 47 -24.26 34.32 -1.11
C GLU A 47 -22.99 33.64 -1.63
N TYR A 48 -22.66 32.45 -1.11
CA TYR A 48 -21.44 31.70 -1.43
C TYR A 48 -21.64 30.55 -2.42
N ARG A 49 -22.70 30.61 -3.23
CA ARG A 49 -23.07 29.52 -4.15
C ARG A 49 -21.93 29.09 -5.06
N LYS A 50 -21.14 30.05 -5.56
CA LYS A 50 -20.06 29.79 -6.51
C LYS A 50 -18.90 29.04 -5.84
N GLU A 51 -18.54 29.48 -4.63
CA GLU A 51 -17.49 28.90 -3.80
C GLU A 51 -17.86 27.48 -3.38
N ILE A 52 -19.08 27.30 -2.86
CA ILE A 52 -19.60 25.98 -2.47
C ILE A 52 -19.66 25.04 -3.67
N ALA A 53 -20.11 25.53 -4.84
CA ALA A 53 -20.09 24.72 -6.06
C ALA A 53 -18.66 24.27 -6.44
N ALA A 54 -17.67 25.15 -6.31
CA ALA A 54 -16.28 24.79 -6.57
C ALA A 54 -15.73 23.74 -5.59
N GLU A 55 -16.17 23.75 -4.33
CA GLU A 55 -15.83 22.68 -3.36
C GLU A 55 -16.40 21.32 -3.78
N PHE A 56 -17.63 21.28 -4.32
CA PHE A 56 -18.21 20.05 -4.87
C PHE A 56 -17.44 19.54 -6.08
N GLU A 57 -17.06 20.41 -7.02
CA GLU A 57 -16.25 20.00 -8.17
C GLU A 57 -14.89 19.45 -7.71
N ALA A 58 -14.25 20.08 -6.72
CA ALA A 58 -13.01 19.58 -6.12
C ALA A 58 -13.21 18.21 -5.45
N TYR A 59 -14.31 18.01 -4.72
CA TYR A 59 -14.66 16.73 -4.12
C TYR A 59 -14.80 15.62 -5.18
N PHE A 60 -15.55 15.87 -6.27
CA PHE A 60 -15.74 14.87 -7.33
C PHE A 60 -14.45 14.53 -8.07
N ALA A 61 -13.57 15.52 -8.29
CA ALA A 61 -12.23 15.27 -8.81
C ALA A 61 -11.41 14.38 -7.85
N ALA A 62 -11.48 14.65 -6.54
CA ALA A 62 -10.79 13.87 -5.52
C ALA A 62 -11.35 12.44 -5.39
N VAL A 63 -12.65 12.22 -5.59
CA VAL A 63 -13.27 10.87 -5.62
C VAL A 63 -12.62 9.99 -6.68
N SER A 64 -12.35 10.53 -7.86
CA SER A 64 -11.70 9.77 -8.94
C SER A 64 -10.29 9.29 -8.53
N THR A 65 -9.54 10.16 -7.85
CA THR A 65 -8.20 9.83 -7.32
C THR A 65 -8.28 8.77 -6.21
N HIS A 66 -9.28 8.89 -5.34
CA HIS A 66 -9.52 7.93 -4.26
C HIS A 66 -9.85 6.53 -4.80
N ILE A 67 -10.71 6.42 -5.82
CA ILE A 67 -11.04 5.13 -6.45
C ILE A 67 -9.81 4.50 -7.11
N ALA A 68 -9.02 5.30 -7.85
CA ALA A 68 -7.79 4.80 -8.48
C ALA A 68 -6.79 4.24 -7.45
N CYS A 69 -6.70 4.87 -6.28
CA CYS A 69 -5.93 4.35 -5.17
C CYS A 69 -6.47 3.00 -4.68
N LEU A 70 -7.79 2.89 -4.43
CA LEU A 70 -8.42 1.65 -3.97
C LEU A 70 -8.23 0.50 -4.97
N ASP A 71 -8.30 0.78 -6.26
CA ASP A 71 -8.04 -0.21 -7.31
C ASP A 71 -6.58 -0.70 -7.28
N THR A 72 -5.63 0.19 -7.01
CA THR A 72 -4.22 -0.17 -6.84
C THR A 72 -4.02 -1.08 -5.62
N GLU A 73 -4.66 -0.75 -4.49
CA GLU A 73 -4.59 -1.58 -3.29
C GLU A 73 -5.24 -2.94 -3.46
N ARG A 74 -6.38 -2.99 -4.16
CA ARG A 74 -7.02 -4.26 -4.52
C ARG A 74 -6.06 -5.13 -5.32
N ASN A 75 -5.42 -4.58 -6.36
CA ASN A 75 -4.48 -5.32 -7.20
C ASN A 75 -3.26 -5.81 -6.41
N ARG A 76 -2.73 -4.98 -5.51
CA ARG A 76 -1.63 -5.34 -4.61
C ARG A 76 -2.02 -6.52 -3.69
N ALA A 77 -3.19 -6.43 -3.04
CA ALA A 77 -3.68 -7.48 -2.14
C ALA A 77 -3.92 -8.81 -2.88
N LEU A 78 -4.50 -8.76 -4.08
CA LEU A 78 -4.68 -9.96 -4.92
C LEU A 78 -3.34 -10.58 -5.31
N THR A 79 -2.36 -9.77 -5.70
CA THR A 79 -1.01 -10.25 -6.05
C THR A 79 -0.34 -10.94 -4.87
N GLU A 80 -0.48 -10.39 -3.67
CA GLU A 80 0.04 -10.96 -2.43
C GLU A 80 -0.65 -12.29 -2.09
N ALA A 81 -1.99 -12.35 -2.20
CA ALA A 81 -2.74 -13.58 -1.98
C ALA A 81 -2.36 -14.70 -2.96
N HIS A 82 -2.12 -14.37 -4.24
CA HIS A 82 -1.63 -15.32 -5.22
C HIS A 82 -0.27 -15.90 -4.82
N ARG A 83 0.71 -15.06 -4.45
CA ARG A 83 2.03 -15.53 -4.00
C ARG A 83 1.93 -16.39 -2.74
N ALA A 84 1.08 -16.02 -1.79
CA ALA A 84 0.84 -16.80 -0.59
C ALA A 84 0.25 -18.18 -0.91
N THR A 85 -0.66 -18.24 -1.88
CA THR A 85 -1.26 -19.50 -2.34
C THR A 85 -0.23 -20.41 -3.01
N GLU A 86 0.64 -19.87 -3.85
CA GLU A 86 1.74 -20.61 -4.47
C GLU A 86 2.70 -21.17 -3.42
N ALA A 87 3.12 -20.33 -2.46
CA ALA A 87 4.00 -20.75 -1.37
C ALA A 87 3.37 -21.86 -0.51
N TYR A 88 2.07 -21.72 -0.21
CA TYR A 88 1.33 -22.74 0.55
C TYR A 88 1.22 -24.06 -0.22
N SER A 89 0.95 -23.99 -1.54
CA SER A 89 0.94 -25.19 -2.40
C SER A 89 2.31 -25.89 -2.40
N THR A 90 3.41 -25.15 -2.52
CA THR A 90 4.77 -25.71 -2.43
C THR A 90 5.00 -26.39 -1.08
N PHE A 91 4.58 -25.75 0.03
CA PHE A 91 4.69 -26.34 1.36
C PHE A 91 3.94 -27.67 1.47
N LEU A 92 2.69 -27.74 0.99
CA LEU A 92 1.89 -28.97 1.03
C LEU A 92 2.50 -30.12 0.21
N ASN A 93 3.23 -29.79 -0.84
CA ASN A 93 3.93 -30.78 -1.67
C ASN A 93 5.33 -31.13 -1.16
N THR A 94 5.77 -30.54 -0.05
CA THR A 94 7.06 -30.89 0.56
C THR A 94 6.91 -32.18 1.37
N PRO A 95 7.71 -33.23 1.10
CA PRO A 95 7.64 -34.47 1.86
C PRO A 95 7.93 -34.22 3.35
N PRO A 96 7.22 -34.90 4.27
CA PRO A 96 7.52 -34.81 5.69
C PRO A 96 8.96 -35.29 5.94
N ALA A 97 9.68 -34.60 6.82
CA ALA A 97 11.01 -35.02 7.21
C ALA A 97 10.95 -36.46 7.75
N GLN A 98 11.81 -37.33 7.22
CA GLN A 98 11.95 -38.69 7.72
C GLN A 98 12.45 -38.60 9.15
N LYS A 99 11.56 -38.87 10.10
CA LYS A 99 11.94 -39.00 11.50
C LYS A 99 12.58 -40.37 11.61
N ASP A 100 13.91 -40.41 11.51
CA ASP A 100 14.68 -41.60 11.85
C ASP A 100 14.37 -41.93 13.32
N LEU A 101 13.41 -42.83 13.51
CA LEU A 101 13.08 -43.42 14.79
C LEU A 101 14.10 -44.55 15.04
N PRO A 102 14.78 -44.56 16.21
CA PRO A 102 15.70 -45.62 16.58
C PRO A 102 15.00 -46.98 16.75
#